data_AF-A0A0D7E4Z5-F1
#
_entry.id   AF-A0A0D7E4Z5-F1
#
_cell.length_a   1.000
_cell.length_b   1.000
_cell.length_c   1.000
_cell.angle_alpha   90.00
_cell.angle_beta   90.00
_cell.angle_gamma   90.00
#
_symmetry.space_group_name_H-M   'P 1'
#
loop_
_entity.id
_entity.type
_entity.pdbx_description
1 polymer ?
#
loop_
_entity_poly.entity_id
_entity_poly.type
_entity_poly.pdbx_seq_one_letter_code
_entity_poly.pdbx_strand_id
1 'polypeptide(L)'
;LFAALLWPALPARVLELQDRGMPPIPAMQEAAHDIIWEQCQRTAIPKRFTIPMREIWDMQERLPRRQGRRADQLLENPRFRAGYDFLLLRESAGEKTNGLGDWWTGYQEASDSERRNMIRGLSNKEEAGGAKKRRRGGRRRRGPGDNAANPAE
;
A
#
# COMPACT_ATOMS: atom_id res chain seq x y z
N LEU A 1 17.51 11.62 4.43
CA LEU A 1 18.81 10.95 4.66
C LEU A 1 18.66 9.63 5.43
N PHE A 2 18.32 9.64 6.73
CA PHE A 2 18.24 8.41 7.53
C PHE A 2 17.29 7.35 6.97
N ALA A 3 16.13 7.75 6.41
CA ALA A 3 15.19 6.82 5.77
C ALA A 3 15.84 6.03 4.63
N ALA A 4 16.74 6.66 3.85
CA ALA A 4 17.46 6.02 2.77
C ALA A 4 18.64 5.17 3.26
N LEU A 5 19.38 5.65 4.27
CA LEU A 5 20.52 4.92 4.83
C LEU A 5 20.11 3.59 5.48
N LEU A 6 18.95 3.55 6.15
CA LEU A 6 18.47 2.35 6.84
C LEU A 6 17.56 1.48 5.98
N TRP A 7 17.19 1.94 4.79
CA TRP A 7 16.32 1.21 3.87
C TRP A 7 16.83 -0.19 3.53
N PRO A 8 18.13 -0.44 3.21
CA PRO A 8 18.57 -1.77 2.79
C PRO A 8 18.30 -2.88 3.81
N ALA A 9 18.18 -2.55 5.10
CA ALA A 9 17.87 -3.51 6.15
C ALA A 9 16.36 -3.84 6.26
N LEU A 10 15.48 -3.03 5.67
CA LEU A 10 14.03 -3.08 5.87
C LEU A 10 13.34 -4.13 4.99
N PRO A 11 13.51 -4.19 3.65
CA PRO A 11 12.80 -5.14 2.80
C PRO A 11 12.93 -6.60 3.21
N ALA A 12 14.13 -7.02 3.63
CA ALA A 12 14.38 -8.41 4.06
C ALA A 12 13.55 -8.75 5.30
N ARG A 13 13.54 -7.90 6.33
CA ARG A 13 12.74 -8.11 7.55
C ARG A 13 11.25 -8.06 7.29
N VAL A 14 10.81 -7.15 6.41
CA VAL A 14 9.41 -7.07 6.01
C VAL A 14 8.97 -8.36 5.34
N LEU A 15 9.79 -8.91 4.44
CA LEU A 15 9.52 -10.18 3.78
C LEU A 15 9.45 -11.34 4.80
N GLU A 16 10.40 -11.43 5.73
CA GLU A 16 10.41 -12.43 6.80
C GLU A 16 9.12 -12.38 7.66
N LEU A 17 8.65 -11.19 8.01
CA LEU A 17 7.40 -11.02 8.76
C LEU A 17 6.18 -11.39 7.92
N GLN A 18 6.17 -11.06 6.62
CA GLN A 18 5.10 -11.45 5.70
C GLN A 18 5.03 -12.96 5.50
N ASP A 19 6.18 -13.64 5.40
CA ASP A 19 6.27 -15.11 5.29
C ASP A 19 5.74 -15.81 6.55
N ARG A 20 5.79 -15.13 7.70
CA ARG A 20 5.16 -15.56 8.96
C ARG A 20 3.66 -15.27 9.03
N GLY A 21 3.05 -14.78 7.95
CA GLY A 21 1.63 -14.50 7.83
C GLY A 21 1.21 -13.09 8.27
N MET A 22 2.16 -12.19 8.56
CA MET A 22 1.82 -10.81 8.91
C MET A 22 1.39 -10.03 7.65
N PRO A 23 0.29 -9.26 7.69
CA PRO A 23 -0.08 -8.44 6.54
C PRO A 23 0.98 -7.37 6.20
N PRO A 24 1.09 -6.89 4.95
CA PRO A 24 2.22 -6.06 4.51
C PRO A 24 2.43 -4.76 5.29
N ILE A 25 1.35 -4.02 5.60
CA ILE A 25 1.46 -2.76 6.35
C ILE A 25 1.91 -3.00 7.80
N PRO A 26 1.27 -3.89 8.58
CA PRO A 26 1.80 -4.28 9.90
C PRO A 26 3.25 -4.77 9.85
N ALA A 27 3.62 -5.58 8.86
CA ALA A 27 4.99 -6.08 8.70
C ALA A 27 6.00 -4.94 8.47
N MET A 28 5.66 -3.97 7.62
CA MET A 28 6.46 -2.76 7.42
C MET A 28 6.62 -1.95 8.71
N GLN A 29 5.54 -1.77 9.47
CA GLN A 29 5.56 -0.98 10.70
C GLN A 29 6.39 -1.65 11.81
N GLU A 30 6.27 -2.97 11.95
CA GLU A 30 7.04 -3.76 12.92
C GLU A 30 8.52 -3.78 12.56
N ALA A 31 8.86 -4.12 11.31
CA ALA A 31 10.26 -4.12 10.86
C ALA A 31 10.91 -2.73 10.99
N ALA A 32 10.16 -1.67 10.70
CA ALA A 32 10.63 -0.30 10.87
C ALA A 32 10.89 0.04 12.35
N HIS A 33 10.02 -0.42 13.25
CA HIS A 33 10.20 -0.24 14.69
C HIS A 33 11.48 -0.92 15.17
N ASP A 34 11.69 -2.18 14.80
CA ASP A 34 12.87 -2.96 15.20
C ASP A 34 14.17 -2.33 14.71
N ILE A 35 14.23 -1.93 13.44
CA ILE A 35 15.43 -1.30 12.85
C ILE A 35 15.75 0.02 13.54
N ILE A 36 14.73 0.84 13.83
CA ILE A 36 14.93 2.10 14.54
C ILE A 36 15.37 1.85 15.98
N TRP A 37 14.79 0.87 16.65
CA TRP A 37 15.16 0.49 18.01
C TRP A 37 16.63 0.07 18.08
N GLU A 38 17.06 -0.83 17.19
CA GLU A 38 18.44 -1.29 17.08
C GLU A 38 19.40 -0.14 16.77
N GLN A 39 19.03 0.78 15.87
CA GLN A 39 19.88 1.93 15.59
C GLN A 39 20.01 2.88 16.77
N CYS A 40 18.93 3.10 17.51
CA CYS A 40 18.97 3.93 18.72
C CYS A 40 19.93 3.37 19.79
N GLN A 41 20.25 2.07 19.78
CA GLN A 41 21.27 1.49 20.67
C GLN A 41 22.70 1.88 20.28
N ARG A 42 22.94 2.26 19.02
CA ARG A 42 24.27 2.64 18.50
C ARG A 42 24.44 4.15 18.36
N THR A 43 23.37 4.84 17.99
CA THR A 43 23.36 6.29 17.79
C THR A 43 21.98 6.83 18.13
N ALA A 44 21.91 7.81 19.03
CA ALA A 44 20.65 8.43 19.40
C ALA A 44 20.02 9.13 18.18
N ILE A 45 18.83 8.66 17.76
CA ILE A 45 18.02 9.30 16.72
C ILE A 45 16.77 9.91 17.38
N PRO A 46 16.69 11.24 17.51
CA PRO A 46 15.51 11.90 18.07
C PRO A 46 14.21 11.55 17.32
N LYS A 47 13.08 11.50 18.05
CA LYS A 47 11.75 11.15 17.50
C LYS A 47 11.32 12.01 16.31
N ARG A 48 11.72 13.29 16.28
CA ARG A 48 11.47 14.21 15.16
C ARG A 48 12.07 13.74 13.83
N PHE A 49 13.02 12.82 13.85
CA PHE A 49 13.58 12.18 12.65
C PHE A 49 13.00 10.79 12.42
N THR A 50 12.82 9.99 13.48
CA THR A 50 12.30 8.61 13.33
C THR A 50 10.83 8.57 12.92
N ILE A 51 10.03 9.57 13.29
CA ILE A 51 8.62 9.66 12.87
C ILE A 51 8.53 9.88 11.34
N PRO A 52 9.12 10.95 10.75
CA PRO A 52 9.10 11.12 9.31
C PRO A 52 9.71 9.96 8.53
N MET A 53 10.74 9.30 9.06
CA MET A 53 11.32 8.11 8.42
C MET A 53 10.30 6.98 8.26
N ARG A 54 9.57 6.66 9.34
CA ARG A 54 8.51 5.64 9.31
C ARG A 54 7.40 6.01 8.35
N GLU A 55 6.99 7.28 8.33
CA GLU A 55 5.96 7.75 7.39
C GLU A 55 6.43 7.60 5.92
N ILE A 56 7.70 7.87 5.62
CA ILE A 56 8.28 7.67 4.27
C ILE A 56 8.28 6.18 3.89
N TRP A 57 8.63 5.30 4.83
CA TRP A 57 8.61 3.85 4.60
C TRP A 57 7.18 3.30 4.44
N ASP A 58 6.24 3.73 5.27
CA ASP A 58 4.82 3.39 5.14
C ASP A 58 4.26 3.81 3.78
N MET A 59 4.72 4.95 3.24
CA MET A 59 4.34 5.35 1.88
C MET A 59 4.80 4.34 0.82
N GLN A 60 5.91 3.62 1.01
CA GLN A 60 6.39 2.64 0.04
C GLN A 60 5.46 1.43 -0.12
N GLU A 61 4.76 1.03 0.95
CA GLU A 61 3.71 -0.01 0.88
C GLU A 61 2.39 0.50 0.30
N ARG A 62 2.18 1.82 0.35
CA ARG A 62 0.94 2.47 -0.09
C ARG A 62 0.98 2.88 -1.55
N LEU A 63 2.12 3.39 -2.04
CA LEU A 63 2.31 3.85 -3.43
C LEU A 63 1.94 2.80 -4.50
N PRO A 64 2.14 1.48 -4.28
CA PRO A 64 1.66 0.45 -5.22
C PRO A 64 0.13 0.33 -5.28
N ARG A 65 -0.59 0.77 -4.24
CA ARG A 65 -2.05 0.63 -4.10
C ARG A 65 -2.80 1.82 -4.71
N ARG A 66 -2.58 2.03 -6.01
CA ARG A 66 -3.05 3.18 -6.79
C ARG A 66 -4.42 2.99 -7.48
N GLN A 67 -5.22 2.02 -7.05
CA GLN A 67 -6.54 1.75 -7.65
C GLN A 67 -7.66 2.59 -7.03
N GLY A 68 -8.60 3.03 -7.87
CA GLY A 68 -9.77 3.79 -7.46
C GLY A 68 -9.39 5.13 -6.81
N ARG A 69 -10.11 5.53 -5.76
CA ARG A 69 -9.87 6.79 -5.02
C ARG A 69 -8.57 6.81 -4.21
N ARG A 70 -7.86 5.69 -4.12
CA ARG A 70 -6.63 5.60 -3.30
C ARG A 70 -5.51 6.45 -3.86
N ALA A 71 -5.43 6.59 -5.19
CA ALA A 71 -4.39 7.42 -5.81
C ALA A 71 -4.54 8.89 -5.39
N ASP A 72 -5.75 9.43 -5.44
CA ASP A 72 -6.05 10.80 -5.00
C ASP A 72 -5.76 11.00 -3.50
N GLN A 73 -6.21 10.06 -2.66
CA GLN A 73 -5.95 10.12 -1.21
C GLN A 73 -4.46 10.07 -0.86
N LEU A 74 -3.67 9.33 -1.65
CA LEU A 74 -2.23 9.29 -1.47
C LEU A 74 -1.57 10.59 -1.91
N LEU A 75 -2.05 11.21 -2.99
CA LEU A 75 -1.55 12.49 -3.47
C LEU A 75 -1.79 13.63 -2.46
N GLU A 76 -2.91 13.59 -1.75
CA GLU A 76 -3.26 14.54 -0.68
C GLU A 76 -2.45 14.32 0.62
N ASN A 77 -1.71 13.22 0.74
CA ASN A 77 -0.97 12.91 1.95
C ASN A 77 0.22 13.89 2.12
N PRO A 78 0.41 14.52 3.31
CA PRO A 78 1.52 15.43 3.57
C PRO A 78 2.92 14.84 3.33
N ARG A 79 3.03 13.51 3.37
CA ARG A 79 4.28 12.76 3.14
C ARG A 79 4.39 12.16 1.75
N PHE A 80 3.42 12.42 0.88
CA PHE A 80 3.47 11.97 -0.50
C PHE A 80 4.76 12.38 -1.19
N ARG A 81 5.12 13.67 -1.13
CA ARG A 81 6.34 14.18 -1.79
C ARG A 81 7.59 13.45 -1.33
N ALA A 82 7.77 13.30 -0.02
CA ALA A 82 8.93 12.60 0.54
C ALA A 82 8.93 11.11 0.20
N GLY A 83 7.76 10.46 0.20
CA GLY A 83 7.61 9.05 -0.21
C GLY A 83 7.88 8.84 -1.71
N TYR A 84 7.43 9.76 -2.56
CA TYR A 84 7.66 9.76 -4.01
C TYR A 84 9.13 10.01 -4.35
N ASP A 85 9.77 11.02 -3.74
CA ASP A 85 11.20 11.29 -3.93
C ASP A 85 12.04 10.10 -3.49
N PHE A 86 11.63 9.44 -2.41
CA PHE A 86 12.28 8.24 -1.95
C PHE A 86 12.09 7.05 -2.90
N LEU A 87 10.92 6.91 -3.52
CA LEU A 87 10.66 5.92 -4.57
C LEU A 87 11.56 6.15 -5.79
N LEU A 88 11.70 7.39 -6.28
CA LEU A 88 12.61 7.72 -7.39
C LEU A 88 14.07 7.41 -7.03
N LEU A 89 14.49 7.70 -5.79
CA LEU A 89 15.82 7.35 -5.31
C LEU A 89 16.04 5.83 -5.35
N ARG A 90 15.06 5.02 -4.92
CA ARG A 90 15.13 3.56 -4.99
C ARG A 90 15.24 3.07 -6.44
N GLU A 91 14.47 3.64 -7.36
CA GLU A 91 14.51 3.31 -8.79
C GLU A 91 15.87 3.62 -9.40
N SER A 92 16.40 4.82 -9.17
CA SER A 92 17.74 5.22 -9.63
C SER A 92 18.87 4.38 -9.02
N ALA A 93 18.67 3.83 -7.82
CA ALA A 93 19.58 2.87 -7.20
C ALA A 93 19.47 1.44 -7.79
N GLY A 94 18.57 1.21 -8.77
CA GLY A 94 18.39 -0.05 -9.47
C GLY A 94 17.33 -0.98 -8.87
N GLU A 95 16.53 -0.50 -7.90
CA GLU A 95 15.46 -1.31 -7.31
C GLU A 95 14.29 -1.48 -8.28
N LYS A 96 13.76 -2.71 -8.39
CA LYS A 96 12.65 -3.01 -9.28
C LYS A 96 11.31 -2.60 -8.65
N THR A 97 10.76 -1.49 -9.10
CA THR A 97 9.49 -0.92 -8.64
C THR A 97 8.36 -1.04 -9.66
N ASN A 98 8.62 -1.66 -10.82
CA ASN A 98 7.65 -1.83 -11.92
C ASN A 98 7.14 -0.52 -12.55
N GLY A 99 8.00 0.49 -12.68
CA GLY A 99 7.65 1.79 -13.30
C GLY A 99 6.64 2.58 -12.46
N LEU A 100 6.76 2.47 -11.12
CA LEU A 100 5.88 3.16 -10.20
C LEU A 100 6.18 4.67 -10.20
N GLY A 101 7.46 5.06 -10.25
CA GLY A 101 7.90 6.44 -10.30
C GLY A 101 7.38 7.15 -11.53
N ASP A 102 7.57 6.59 -12.73
CA ASP A 102 7.06 7.14 -13.99
C ASP A 102 5.54 7.37 -13.95
N TRP A 103 4.79 6.39 -13.41
CA TRP A 103 3.34 6.53 -13.31
C TRP A 103 2.93 7.64 -12.35
N TRP A 104 3.58 7.74 -11.18
CA TRP A 104 3.29 8.81 -10.23
C TRP A 104 3.74 10.18 -10.74
N THR A 105 4.79 10.25 -11.56
CA THR A 105 5.20 11.46 -12.27
C THR A 105 4.07 11.95 -13.16
N GLY A 106 3.59 11.09 -14.06
CA GLY A 106 2.47 11.43 -14.94
C GLY A 106 1.17 11.74 -14.19
N TYR A 107 0.89 11.05 -13.09
CA TYR A 107 -0.33 11.25 -12.32
C TYR A 107 -0.39 12.63 -11.64
N GLN A 108 0.77 13.14 -11.17
CA GLN A 108 0.87 14.45 -10.54
C GLN A 108 0.52 15.58 -11.52
N GLU A 109 0.99 15.47 -12.76
CA GLU A 109 0.84 16.48 -13.82
C GLU A 109 -0.48 16.34 -14.60
N ALA A 110 -1.11 15.17 -14.55
CA ALA A 110 -2.36 14.88 -15.25
C ALA A 110 -3.55 15.70 -14.72
N SER A 111 -4.42 16.11 -15.63
CA SER A 111 -5.75 16.67 -15.34
C SER A 111 -6.70 15.62 -14.72
N ASP A 112 -7.80 16.07 -14.12
CA ASP A 112 -8.77 15.17 -13.47
C ASP A 112 -9.40 14.14 -14.42
N SER A 113 -9.56 14.46 -15.70
CA SER A 113 -10.02 13.51 -16.72
C SER A 113 -8.94 12.47 -17.03
N GLU A 114 -7.68 12.89 -17.17
CA GLU A 114 -6.54 12.02 -17.43
C GLU A 114 -6.26 11.09 -16.24
N ARG A 115 -6.28 11.60 -15.00
CA ARG A 115 -6.16 10.78 -13.78
C ARG A 115 -7.18 9.65 -13.73
N ARG A 116 -8.44 9.94 -14.06
CA ARG A 116 -9.50 8.92 -14.14
C ARG A 116 -9.20 7.86 -15.21
N ASN A 117 -8.64 8.25 -16.36
CA ASN A 117 -8.24 7.32 -17.40
C ASN A 117 -7.03 6.47 -16.98
N MET A 118 -6.03 7.07 -16.33
CA MET A 118 -4.88 6.35 -15.77
C MET A 118 -5.30 5.31 -14.76
N ILE A 119 -6.20 5.64 -13.83
CA ILE A 119 -6.75 4.69 -12.85
C ILE A 119 -7.50 3.54 -13.54
N ARG A 120 -8.35 3.85 -14.54
CA ARG A 120 -9.08 2.82 -15.31
C ARG A 120 -8.12 1.87 -16.04
N GLY A 121 -7.02 2.39 -16.59
CA GLY A 121 -5.98 1.60 -17.24
C GLY A 121 -5.35 0.54 -16.32
N LEU A 122 -5.27 0.80 -15.01
CA LEU A 122 -4.75 -0.16 -14.04
C LEU A 122 -5.69 -1.35 -13.83
N SER A 123 -7.00 -1.10 -13.73
CA SER A 123 -8.00 -2.16 -13.59
C SER A 123 -8.03 -3.11 -14.79
N ASN A 124 -7.91 -2.55 -16.00
CA ASN A 124 -7.87 -3.36 -17.23
C ASN A 124 -6.61 -4.25 -17.31
N LYS A 125 -5.47 -3.78 -16.78
CA LYS A 125 -4.21 -4.54 -16.78
C LYS A 125 -4.25 -5.73 -15.80
N GLU A 126 -4.96 -5.58 -14.68
CA GLU A 126 -5.20 -6.69 -13.75
C GLU A 126 -6.22 -7.70 -14.27
N GLU A 127 -7.26 -7.25 -14.98
CA GLU A 127 -8.23 -8.18 -15.62
C GLU A 127 -7.59 -9.01 -16.74
N ALA A 128 -6.65 -8.44 -17.50
CA ALA A 128 -5.88 -9.18 -18.51
C ALA A 128 -4.95 -10.24 -17.90
N GLY A 129 -4.42 -10.02 -16.70
CA GLY A 129 -3.61 -11.01 -15.95
C GLY A 129 -4.40 -11.94 -15.03
N GLY A 130 -5.68 -11.64 -14.80
CA GLY A 130 -6.52 -12.21 -13.75
C GLY A 130 -7.79 -12.88 -14.26
N ALA A 131 -7.76 -13.50 -15.45
CA ALA A 131 -8.83 -14.38 -15.93
C ALA A 131 -8.85 -15.72 -15.16
N LYS A 132 -8.94 -15.69 -13.82
CA LYS A 132 -9.34 -16.88 -13.05
C LYS A 132 -10.07 -16.51 -11.76
N LYS A 133 -11.39 -16.68 -11.85
CA LYS A 133 -12.28 -17.16 -10.77
C LYS A 133 -12.79 -16.13 -9.76
N ARG A 134 -13.52 -15.11 -10.24
CA ARG A 134 -14.71 -14.66 -9.51
C ARG A 134 -15.85 -15.65 -9.77
N ARG A 135 -15.92 -16.73 -8.97
CA ARG A 135 -17.14 -17.53 -8.84
C ARG A 135 -18.23 -16.63 -8.24
N ARG A 136 -18.96 -15.90 -9.10
CA ARG A 136 -20.31 -15.45 -8.79
C ARG A 136 -21.22 -16.69 -8.82
N GLY A 137 -21.42 -17.30 -7.67
CA GLY A 137 -22.45 -18.31 -7.46
C GLY A 137 -23.10 -18.02 -6.10
N GLY A 138 -24.41 -17.94 -5.94
CA GLY A 138 -25.50 -18.00 -6.90
C GLY A 138 -26.73 -17.51 -6.15
N ARG A 139 -27.47 -16.60 -6.76
CA ARG A 139 -28.79 -16.18 -6.30
C ARG A 139 -29.73 -17.38 -6.52
N ARG A 140 -29.95 -18.20 -5.49
CA ARG A 140 -31.05 -19.18 -5.49
C ARG A 140 -32.16 -18.69 -4.57
N ARG A 141 -33.19 -18.11 -5.20
CA ARG A 141 -34.56 -18.03 -4.71
C ARG A 141 -35.10 -19.43 -4.43
N ARG A 142 -35.67 -19.65 -3.23
CA ARG A 142 -36.77 -20.58 -2.88
C ARG A 142 -36.99 -20.40 -1.37
N GLY A 143 -38.14 -20.14 -0.76
CA GLY A 143 -39.57 -19.95 -1.06
C GLY A 143 -40.23 -19.71 0.33
N PRO A 144 -41.46 -19.19 0.45
CA PRO A 144 -42.01 -18.75 1.73
C PRO A 144 -42.43 -19.95 2.58
N GLY A 145 -41.95 -20.01 3.83
CA GLY A 145 -42.39 -20.98 4.82
C GLY A 145 -43.36 -20.31 5.78
N ASP A 146 -44.64 -20.55 5.56
CA ASP A 146 -45.68 -20.51 6.59
C ASP A 146 -45.21 -21.29 7.82
N ASN A 147 -45.20 -20.66 8.99
CA ASN A 147 -45.53 -21.41 10.21
C ASN A 147 -46.01 -20.52 11.37
N ALA A 148 -47.21 -20.88 11.81
CA ALA A 148 -47.70 -20.87 13.18
C ALA A 148 -47.86 -19.52 13.90
N ALA A 149 -49.11 -19.07 13.86
CA ALA A 149 -49.79 -18.46 14.99
C ALA A 149 -49.48 -19.18 16.32
N ASN A 150 -49.33 -18.40 17.40
CA ASN A 150 -49.75 -18.85 18.71
C ASN A 150 -50.42 -17.68 19.47
N PRO A 151 -51.54 -17.92 20.16
CA PRO A 151 -52.37 -16.89 20.74
C PRO A 151 -51.88 -16.45 22.13
N ALA A 152 -52.47 -15.34 22.56
CA ALA A 152 -52.33 -14.76 23.89
C ALA A 152 -52.88 -15.66 24.99
N GLU A 153 -52.19 -15.66 26.12
CA GLU A 153 -52.77 -15.60 27.47
C GLU A 153 -51.81 -14.85 28.40
#